data_AF-J3AZY1-F1
#
_entry.id   AF-J3AZY1-F1
#
_cell.length_a   1.000
_cell.length_b   1.000
_cell.length_c   1.000
_cell.angle_alpha   90.00
_cell.angle_beta   90.00
_cell.angle_gamma   90.00
#
_symmetry.space_group_name_H-M   'P 1'
#
loop_
_entity.id
_entity.type
_entity.pdbx_description
1 polymer ?
#
loop_
_entity_poly.entity_id
_entity_poly.type
_entity_poly.pdbx_seq_one_letter_code
_entity_poly.pdbx_strand_id
1 'polypeptide(L)'
;MYRFFDQFSSRNSKVWPCRCGQSLFFRNSQCLACSAALGYQSEQSRLSSLQPAEHPDAWLLDAAPEAGAFRRCTNLDSPAACNWLLPANHHETLCMACSLNRTIPDLSITENHERWRKVETAKRRLVAQLVSLGLQVIPKTVDEETGLAFDFIGMDLEGKPPTTGHANGLITLDIKEADDAHREQVRVQLHEPYRTLLGHFRHEVGHYYWDRLIASSHWLQPFRRLFGDERASYAEALERHYQQGAPLDWQQHYLSAYATMHPWEDWAETWAHYLHMMDAVDTALGFGMSARELDFDYQPFPPETLYDPQHPGGAVFLSFVNAWIELAGMLNELSRSMGQPDFYPFVLPPAVIAKLHFIHLVIQQEGGRADEVLQAQ
;
A
#
# COMPACT_ATOMS: atom_id res chain seq x y z
N MET A 1 -20.67 40.01 1.96
CA MET A 1 -20.33 38.89 1.05
C MET A 1 -19.67 37.81 1.90
N TYR A 2 -20.47 37.20 2.78
CA TYR A 2 -20.03 36.20 3.74
C TYR A 2 -19.88 34.86 3.01
N ARG A 3 -18.66 34.31 2.97
CA ARG A 3 -18.45 32.93 2.53
C ARG A 3 -18.89 32.01 3.65
N PHE A 4 -19.96 31.27 3.40
CA PHE A 4 -20.36 30.08 4.14
C PHE A 4 -19.21 29.07 4.10
N PHE A 5 -18.44 29.02 5.18
CA PHE A 5 -17.75 27.81 5.58
C PHE A 5 -18.76 27.02 6.41
N ASP A 6 -19.55 26.18 5.76
CA ASP A 6 -20.35 25.18 6.47
C ASP A 6 -20.17 23.81 5.79
N GLN A 7 -19.66 22.89 6.60
CA GLN A 7 -19.85 21.45 6.51
C GLN A 7 -19.42 20.74 5.21
N PHE A 8 -18.12 20.72 4.93
CA PHE A 8 -17.54 19.51 4.35
C PHE A 8 -17.41 18.48 5.49
N SER A 9 -18.40 17.60 5.57
CA SER A 9 -18.32 16.34 6.31
C SER A 9 -17.01 15.61 5.96
N SER A 10 -16.44 14.92 6.95
CA SER A 10 -15.11 14.32 7.01
C SER A 10 -14.78 13.35 5.87
N ARG A 11 -14.48 13.87 4.68
CA ARG A 11 -13.77 13.09 3.67
C ARG A 11 -12.32 12.98 4.12
N ASN A 12 -11.80 11.76 4.28
CA ASN A 12 -10.39 11.49 4.56
C ASN A 12 -9.53 11.88 3.34
N SER A 13 -9.43 13.18 3.06
CA SER A 13 -8.60 13.68 1.96
C SER A 13 -7.13 13.41 2.27
N LYS A 14 -6.41 12.77 1.33
CA LYS A 14 -4.93 12.63 1.35
C LYS A 14 -4.20 13.95 1.04
N VAL A 15 -4.93 15.06 1.12
CA VAL A 15 -4.43 16.43 1.00
C VAL A 15 -4.83 17.18 2.25
N TRP A 16 -3.85 17.80 2.91
CA TRP A 16 -4.06 18.50 4.17
C TRP A 16 -3.79 19.99 4.01
N PRO A 17 -4.52 20.88 4.70
CA PRO A 17 -4.21 22.30 4.69
C PRO A 17 -3.01 22.59 5.61
N CYS A 18 -2.06 23.37 5.13
CA CYS A 18 -1.08 24.05 5.97
C CYS A 18 -1.73 25.20 6.75
N ARG A 19 -1.09 25.68 7.83
CA ARG A 19 -1.52 26.91 8.54
C ARG A 19 -1.73 28.13 7.63
N CYS A 20 -1.02 28.20 6.50
CA CYS A 20 -1.16 29.27 5.52
C CYS A 20 -2.23 29.01 4.45
N GLY A 21 -2.98 27.90 4.55
CA GLY A 21 -3.99 27.48 3.59
C GLY A 21 -3.47 26.69 2.37
N GLN A 22 -2.14 26.55 2.20
CA GLN A 22 -1.57 25.79 1.09
C GLN A 22 -1.82 24.29 1.25
N SER A 23 -2.15 23.61 0.15
CA SER A 23 -2.27 22.15 0.11
C SER A 23 -0.95 21.45 0.41
N LEU A 24 -1.00 20.48 1.32
CA LEU A 24 0.10 19.61 1.70
C LEU A 24 -0.17 18.20 1.18
N PHE A 25 0.86 17.58 0.63
CA PHE A 25 0.83 16.22 0.10
C PHE A 25 1.72 15.32 0.96
N PHE A 26 1.40 14.03 1.02
CA PHE A 26 2.00 13.03 1.92
C PHE A 26 3.53 13.09 2.08
N ARG A 27 4.27 13.47 1.02
CA ARG A 27 5.75 13.51 1.01
C ARG A 27 6.35 14.83 1.48
N ASN A 28 5.55 15.87 1.67
CA ASN A 28 6.08 17.18 2.03
C ASN A 28 6.63 17.15 3.47
N SER A 29 7.86 17.62 3.65
CA SER A 29 8.50 17.89 4.94
C SER A 29 8.53 19.39 5.27
N GLN A 30 8.25 20.24 4.29
CA GLN A 30 8.18 21.69 4.42
C GLN A 30 7.09 22.26 3.50
N CYS A 31 6.37 23.27 3.97
CA CYS A 31 5.46 24.04 3.13
C CYS A 31 6.25 24.98 2.21
N LEU A 32 6.04 24.90 0.90
CA LEU A 32 6.74 25.77 -0.05
C LEU A 32 6.23 27.23 -0.04
N ALA A 33 5.06 27.50 0.53
CA ALA A 33 4.47 28.84 0.57
C ALA A 33 4.88 29.66 1.81
N CYS A 34 4.90 29.02 2.99
CA CYS A 34 5.22 29.70 4.26
C CYS A 34 6.44 29.14 4.98
N SER A 35 7.15 28.19 4.36
CA SER A 35 8.35 27.53 4.91
C SER A 35 8.14 26.77 6.24
N ALA A 36 6.90 26.60 6.69
CA ALA A 36 6.59 25.84 7.90
C ALA A 36 7.10 24.40 7.79
N ALA A 37 7.75 23.92 8.86
CA ALA A 37 8.09 22.51 9.00
C ALA A 37 6.81 21.68 9.06
N LEU A 38 6.84 20.47 8.48
CA LEU A 38 5.70 19.56 8.42
C LEU A 38 6.04 18.22 9.06
N GLY A 39 5.00 17.52 9.51
CA GLY A 39 5.12 16.17 10.07
C GLY A 39 3.86 15.35 9.87
N TYR A 40 4.04 14.08 9.49
CA TYR A 40 2.97 13.10 9.37
C TYR A 40 2.79 12.34 10.68
N GLN A 41 1.60 12.45 11.29
CA GLN A 41 1.19 11.71 12.48
C GLN A 41 0.38 10.50 12.01
N SER A 42 0.88 9.29 12.32
CA SER A 42 0.36 8.05 11.74
C SER A 42 -0.99 7.59 12.30
N GLU A 43 -1.25 7.80 13.59
CA GLU A 43 -2.48 7.30 14.24
C GLU A 43 -3.74 8.03 13.72
N GLN A 44 -3.64 9.34 13.50
CA GLN A 44 -4.65 10.19 12.90
C GLN A 44 -4.55 10.24 11.37
N SER A 45 -3.56 9.54 10.79
CA SER A 45 -3.29 9.54 9.35
C SER A 45 -3.21 10.94 8.74
N ARG A 46 -2.53 11.88 9.43
CA ARG A 46 -2.60 13.31 9.13
C ARG A 46 -1.24 13.95 8.94
N LEU A 47 -1.08 14.71 7.85
CA LEU A 47 0.05 15.63 7.67
C LEU A 47 -0.34 17.01 8.21
N SER A 48 0.53 17.61 9.03
CA SER A 48 0.28 18.94 9.60
C SER A 48 1.53 19.80 9.57
N SER A 49 1.34 21.12 9.53
CA SER A 49 2.42 22.07 9.84
C SER A 49 2.68 22.12 11.35
N LEU A 50 3.92 22.43 11.70
CA LEU A 50 4.44 22.24 13.06
C LEU A 50 4.81 23.55 13.72
N GLN A 51 4.44 23.72 14.99
CA GLN A 51 4.90 24.81 15.86
C GLN A 51 5.98 24.30 16.80
N PRO A 52 7.04 25.05 17.08
CA PRO A 52 7.98 24.71 18.15
C PRO A 52 7.23 24.57 19.49
N ALA A 53 7.52 23.52 20.24
CA ALA A 53 7.06 23.35 21.61
C ALA A 53 8.08 23.96 22.61
N GLU A 54 7.80 23.85 23.92
CA GLU A 54 8.68 24.39 24.97
C GLU A 54 10.06 23.73 25.02
N HIS A 55 10.15 22.44 24.71
CA HIS A 55 11.40 21.70 24.69
C HIS A 55 12.08 21.76 23.31
N PRO A 56 13.43 21.82 23.26
CA PRO A 56 14.17 21.65 22.01
C PRO A 56 13.77 20.35 21.30
N ASP A 57 13.66 20.42 19.98
CA ASP A 57 13.26 19.31 19.09
C ASP A 57 11.82 18.79 19.23
N ALA A 58 11.03 19.34 20.14
CA ALA A 58 9.61 19.03 20.29
C ALA A 58 8.73 20.00 19.47
N TRP A 59 7.65 19.47 18.93
CA TRP A 59 6.75 20.13 18.00
C TRP A 59 5.29 19.88 18.36
N LEU A 60 4.43 20.88 18.17
CA LEU A 60 2.98 20.77 18.24
C LEU A 60 2.40 20.77 16.83
N LEU A 61 1.33 20.01 16.62
CA LEU A 61 0.58 20.03 15.35
C LEU A 61 -0.32 21.26 15.31
N ASP A 62 -0.29 22.05 14.24
CA ASP A 62 -1.27 23.14 14.08
C ASP A 62 -2.70 22.63 14.02
N ALA A 63 -2.89 21.47 13.40
CA ALA A 63 -4.20 20.92 13.11
C ALA A 63 -4.82 20.15 14.28
N ALA A 64 -4.03 19.87 15.33
CA ALA A 64 -4.45 19.20 16.56
C ALA A 64 -3.46 19.49 17.72
N PRO A 65 -3.40 20.74 18.24
CA PRO A 65 -2.47 21.10 19.31
C PRO A 65 -2.66 20.26 20.59
N GLU A 66 -3.87 19.75 20.82
CA GLU A 66 -4.26 18.89 21.94
C GLU A 66 -3.69 17.46 21.86
N ALA A 67 -3.18 17.04 20.70
CA ALA A 67 -2.58 15.71 20.52
C ALA A 67 -1.24 15.54 21.26
N GLY A 68 -0.74 16.60 21.89
CA GLY A 68 0.52 16.62 22.62
C GLY A 68 1.73 16.96 21.75
N ALA A 69 2.91 16.86 22.35
CA ALA A 69 4.16 17.15 21.68
C ALA A 69 4.71 15.93 20.94
N PHE A 70 5.28 16.18 19.77
CA PHE A 70 5.90 15.20 18.90
C PHE A 70 7.36 15.57 18.61
N ARG A 71 8.15 14.58 18.20
CA ARG A 71 9.45 14.79 17.57
C ARG A 71 9.37 14.34 16.11
N ARG A 72 10.26 14.87 15.27
CA ARG A 72 10.44 14.35 13.90
C ARG A 72 11.39 13.16 13.95
N CYS A 73 11.12 12.16 13.12
CA CYS A 73 11.98 10.98 13.00
C CYS A 73 13.42 11.37 12.67
N THR A 74 14.41 10.73 13.31
CA THR A 74 15.85 11.00 13.03
C THR A 74 16.22 10.79 11.56
N ASN A 75 15.51 9.92 10.84
CA ASN A 75 15.73 9.72 9.40
C ASN A 75 15.27 10.91 8.52
N LEU A 76 14.73 12.00 9.10
CA LEU A 76 14.47 13.23 8.37
C LEU A 76 15.74 13.81 7.75
N ASP A 77 16.82 13.87 8.52
CA ASP A 77 18.09 14.48 8.10
C ASP A 77 19.03 13.48 7.41
N SER A 78 18.58 12.22 7.26
CA SER A 78 19.26 11.19 6.50
C SER A 78 18.82 11.21 5.01
N PRO A 79 19.49 10.49 4.11
CA PRO A 79 19.05 10.36 2.73
C PRO A 79 17.59 9.88 2.56
N ALA A 80 17.06 9.08 3.50
CA ALA A 80 15.66 8.62 3.49
C ALA A 80 14.60 9.74 3.55
N ALA A 81 14.99 10.94 4.04
CA ALA A 81 14.16 12.13 4.13
C ALA A 81 12.77 11.86 4.75
N CYS A 82 12.75 11.19 5.91
CA CYS A 82 11.50 10.81 6.57
C CYS A 82 10.77 12.03 7.16
N ASN A 83 9.49 12.22 6.84
CA ASN A 83 8.67 13.31 7.38
C ASN A 83 7.70 12.87 8.49
N TRP A 84 7.88 11.68 9.07
CA TRP A 84 6.96 11.15 10.08
C TRP A 84 7.32 11.63 11.48
N LEU A 85 6.29 11.68 12.32
CA LEU A 85 6.36 12.06 13.71
C LEU A 85 6.33 10.82 14.63
N LEU A 86 6.82 11.03 15.84
CA LEU A 86 6.69 10.11 16.96
C LEU A 86 6.41 10.93 18.24
N PRO A 87 5.69 10.38 19.24
CA PRO A 87 5.44 11.08 20.49
C PRO A 87 6.74 11.59 21.13
N ALA A 88 6.73 12.80 21.70
CA ALA A 88 7.94 13.39 22.27
C ALA A 88 8.46 12.64 23.50
N ASN A 89 7.58 11.92 24.20
CA ASN A 89 7.90 11.11 25.38
C ASN A 89 8.39 9.69 25.04
N HIS A 90 8.36 9.26 23.77
CA HIS A 90 8.88 7.94 23.38
C HIS A 90 10.41 7.90 23.52
N HIS A 91 10.96 6.77 23.98
CA HIS A 91 12.42 6.59 24.04
C HIS A 91 13.07 6.38 22.67
N GLU A 92 12.30 5.82 21.73
CA GLU A 92 12.72 5.61 20.35
C GLU A 92 13.02 6.92 19.62
N THR A 93 13.90 6.85 18.63
CA THR A 93 14.26 8.00 17.76
C THR A 93 13.74 7.84 16.33
N LEU A 94 13.36 6.61 15.96
CA LEU A 94 12.76 6.27 14.68
C LEU A 94 11.23 6.19 14.81
N CYS A 95 10.52 6.69 13.80
CA CYS A 95 9.07 6.49 13.71
C CYS A 95 8.73 5.03 13.41
N MET A 96 7.46 4.66 13.60
CA MET A 96 6.93 3.30 13.35
C MET A 96 7.33 2.73 11.98
N ALA A 97 7.32 3.53 10.90
CA ALA A 97 7.72 3.03 9.59
C ALA A 97 9.24 2.79 9.47
N CYS A 98 10.07 3.67 10.04
CA CYS A 98 11.52 3.55 9.97
C CYS A 98 12.07 2.48 10.93
N SER A 99 11.39 2.22 12.06
CA SER A 99 11.77 1.15 13.00
C SER A 99 11.57 -0.26 12.43
N LEU A 100 10.82 -0.40 11.33
CA LEU A 100 10.71 -1.68 10.61
C LEU A 100 11.97 -2.04 9.82
N ASN A 101 12.93 -1.13 9.66
CA ASN A 101 14.18 -1.45 8.99
C ASN A 101 15.07 -2.29 9.89
N ARG A 102 15.33 -3.52 9.48
CA ARG A 102 16.41 -4.31 10.04
C ARG A 102 17.74 -3.98 9.34
N THR A 103 17.71 -3.84 8.02
CA THR A 103 18.88 -3.46 7.22
C THR A 103 18.55 -2.30 6.29
N ILE A 104 19.34 -1.23 6.36
CA ILE A 104 19.34 -0.13 5.39
C ILE A 104 20.45 -0.34 4.36
N PRO A 105 20.37 0.23 3.15
CA PRO A 105 21.41 0.02 2.15
C PRO A 105 22.73 0.69 2.56
N ASP A 106 23.84 0.19 2.01
CA ASP A 106 25.16 0.77 2.25
C ASP A 106 25.23 2.22 1.73
N LEU A 107 25.34 3.17 2.65
CA LEU A 107 25.37 4.60 2.35
C LEU A 107 26.77 5.11 1.95
N SER A 108 27.79 4.25 1.96
CA SER A 108 29.08 4.54 1.32
C SER A 108 28.96 4.62 -0.21
N ILE A 109 27.92 3.99 -0.76
CA ILE A 109 27.54 4.07 -2.17
C ILE A 109 26.56 5.24 -2.36
N THR A 110 27.01 6.28 -3.07
CA THR A 110 26.25 7.53 -3.25
C THR A 110 24.86 7.31 -3.88
N GLU A 111 24.74 6.39 -4.84
CA GLU A 111 23.50 6.06 -5.53
C GLU A 111 22.44 5.49 -4.57
N ASN A 112 22.86 4.84 -3.49
CA ASN A 112 21.94 4.28 -2.51
C ASN A 112 21.20 5.37 -1.73
N HIS A 113 21.66 6.62 -1.73
CA HIS A 113 20.98 7.73 -1.05
C HIS A 113 19.62 8.01 -1.70
N GLU A 114 19.59 8.13 -3.03
CA GLU A 114 18.33 8.34 -3.77
C GLU A 114 17.46 7.08 -3.74
N ARG A 115 18.07 5.91 -3.93
CA ARG A 115 17.35 4.62 -3.92
C ARG A 115 16.66 4.40 -2.58
N TRP A 116 17.36 4.64 -1.48
CA TRP A 116 16.79 4.50 -0.14
C TRP A 116 15.63 5.46 0.08
N ARG A 117 15.74 6.71 -0.39
CA ARG A 117 14.62 7.67 -0.33
C ARG A 117 13.38 7.18 -1.07
N LYS A 118 13.54 6.63 -2.27
CA LYS A 118 12.42 6.09 -3.08
C LYS A 118 11.76 4.89 -2.38
N VAL A 119 12.57 3.95 -1.89
CA VAL A 119 12.11 2.76 -1.14
C VAL A 119 11.37 3.16 0.12
N GLU A 120 11.96 4.01 0.95
CA GLU A 120 11.34 4.48 2.19
C GLU A 120 10.04 5.24 1.95
N THR A 121 9.97 5.99 0.85
CA THR A 121 8.75 6.70 0.46
C THR A 121 7.64 5.73 0.06
N ALA A 122 7.95 4.64 -0.64
CA ALA A 122 6.99 3.60 -0.96
C ALA A 122 6.57 2.83 0.30
N LYS A 123 7.52 2.39 1.13
CA LYS A 123 7.24 1.71 2.40
C LYS A 123 6.36 2.56 3.33
N ARG A 124 6.64 3.86 3.47
CA ARG A 124 5.79 4.75 4.29
C ARG A 124 4.35 4.84 3.78
N ARG A 125 4.13 4.83 2.45
CA ARG A 125 2.77 4.79 1.89
C ARG A 125 2.07 3.49 2.24
N LEU A 126 2.77 2.35 2.12
CA LEU A 126 2.26 1.05 2.55
C LEU A 126 1.89 1.08 4.05
N VAL A 127 2.82 1.47 4.93
CA VAL A 127 2.59 1.46 6.38
C VAL A 127 1.44 2.39 6.76
N ALA A 128 1.35 3.59 6.17
CA ALA A 128 0.21 4.48 6.38
C ALA A 128 -1.12 3.83 5.97
N GLN A 129 -1.12 3.12 4.84
CA GLN A 129 -2.30 2.39 4.39
C GLN A 129 -2.70 1.27 5.37
N LEU A 130 -1.75 0.44 5.79
CA LEU A 130 -2.00 -0.65 6.75
C LEU A 130 -2.61 -0.11 8.06
N VAL A 131 -2.05 0.96 8.61
CA VAL A 131 -2.57 1.62 9.82
C VAL A 131 -3.97 2.20 9.59
N SER A 132 -4.22 2.83 8.43
CA SER A 132 -5.55 3.34 8.10
C SER A 132 -6.61 2.24 7.98
N LEU A 133 -6.22 1.06 7.49
CA LEU A 133 -7.07 -0.14 7.44
C LEU A 133 -7.22 -0.83 8.80
N GLY A 134 -6.56 -0.34 9.86
CA GLY A 134 -6.59 -0.95 11.20
C GLY A 134 -5.74 -2.22 11.34
N LEU A 135 -4.91 -2.53 10.35
CA LEU A 135 -4.02 -3.69 10.41
C LEU A 135 -2.84 -3.42 11.36
N GLN A 136 -2.49 -4.42 12.16
CA GLN A 136 -1.39 -4.32 13.11
C GLN A 136 -0.04 -4.34 12.41
N VAL A 137 0.78 -3.32 12.69
CA VAL A 137 2.15 -3.22 12.21
C VAL A 137 3.10 -3.27 13.40
N ILE A 138 3.51 -4.49 13.76
CA ILE A 138 4.39 -4.75 14.92
C ILE A 138 5.81 -5.00 14.40
N PRO A 139 6.82 -4.21 14.79
CA PRO A 139 8.21 -4.45 14.37
C PRO A 139 8.79 -5.75 14.95
N LYS A 140 9.68 -6.42 14.21
CA LYS A 140 10.41 -7.59 14.75
C LYS A 140 11.30 -7.29 15.96
N THR A 141 11.65 -6.03 16.19
CA THR A 141 12.36 -5.60 17.41
C THR A 141 11.48 -5.65 18.65
N VAL A 142 10.15 -5.70 18.49
CA VAL A 142 9.16 -5.83 19.56
C VAL A 142 8.67 -7.28 19.65
N ASP A 143 8.41 -7.92 18.52
CA ASP A 143 8.02 -9.34 18.44
C ASP A 143 8.84 -10.05 17.36
N GLU A 144 9.89 -10.76 17.80
CA GLU A 144 10.82 -11.45 16.91
C GLU A 144 10.15 -12.59 16.12
N GLU A 145 9.14 -13.25 16.68
CA GLU A 145 8.51 -14.41 16.04
C GLU A 145 7.51 -13.94 14.97
N THR A 146 6.60 -13.02 15.34
CA THR A 146 5.46 -12.70 14.49
C THR A 146 5.50 -11.31 13.85
N GLY A 147 6.44 -10.45 14.23
CA GLY A 147 6.54 -9.08 13.72
C GLY A 147 7.04 -8.98 12.27
N LEU A 148 6.97 -7.74 11.75
CA LEU A 148 7.36 -7.32 10.42
C LEU A 148 8.70 -6.57 10.43
N ALA A 149 9.56 -6.87 9.47
CA ALA A 149 10.81 -6.13 9.25
C ALA A 149 11.18 -6.09 7.76
N PHE A 150 12.02 -5.13 7.39
CA PHE A 150 12.51 -4.94 6.04
C PHE A 150 14.04 -4.94 5.96
N ASP A 151 14.57 -5.63 4.96
CA ASP A 151 15.96 -5.55 4.53
C ASP A 151 16.04 -4.93 3.14
N PHE A 152 16.82 -3.86 3.01
CA PHE A 152 17.15 -3.23 1.74
C PHE A 152 18.61 -3.49 1.40
N ILE A 153 18.85 -4.53 0.62
CA ILE A 153 20.18 -5.05 0.35
C ILE A 153 20.54 -4.88 -1.13
N GLY A 154 21.84 -4.74 -1.41
CA GLY A 154 22.38 -4.74 -2.76
C GLY A 154 23.15 -6.03 -3.05
N MET A 155 23.98 -6.00 -4.09
CA MET A 155 24.94 -7.06 -4.35
C MET A 155 25.87 -7.23 -3.15
N ASP A 156 26.21 -8.48 -2.84
CA ASP A 156 27.20 -8.77 -1.80
C ASP A 156 28.63 -8.42 -2.25
N LEU A 157 29.61 -8.57 -1.34
CA LEU A 157 31.02 -8.32 -1.62
C LEU A 157 31.62 -9.23 -2.71
N GLU A 158 30.95 -10.36 -3.01
CA GLU A 158 31.33 -11.30 -4.06
C GLU A 158 30.64 -10.98 -5.41
N GLY A 159 29.78 -9.95 -5.43
CA GLY A 159 29.05 -9.50 -6.61
C GLY A 159 27.77 -10.30 -6.91
N LYS A 160 27.30 -11.15 -5.99
CA LYS A 160 26.06 -11.93 -6.18
C LYS A 160 24.84 -11.05 -5.90
N PRO A 161 23.76 -11.18 -6.72
CA PRO A 161 22.52 -10.47 -6.47
C PRO A 161 21.87 -10.97 -5.17
N PRO A 162 21.14 -10.11 -4.45
CA PRO A 162 20.45 -10.50 -3.23
C PRO A 162 19.30 -11.46 -3.50
N THR A 163 19.02 -12.35 -2.55
CA THR A 163 17.76 -13.09 -2.53
C THR A 163 16.67 -12.17 -1.98
N THR A 164 15.66 -11.87 -2.81
CA THR A 164 14.49 -11.06 -2.45
C THR A 164 13.29 -11.96 -2.14
N GLY A 165 12.31 -11.42 -1.42
CA GLY A 165 11.07 -12.09 -1.06
C GLY A 165 10.72 -11.91 0.40
N HIS A 166 9.95 -12.83 0.96
CA HIS A 166 9.54 -12.83 2.36
C HIS A 166 9.96 -14.12 3.08
N ALA A 167 10.23 -14.01 4.38
CA ALA A 167 10.47 -15.15 5.26
C ALA A 167 10.08 -14.78 6.70
N ASN A 168 9.05 -15.41 7.27
CA ASN A 168 8.64 -15.23 8.66
C ASN A 168 8.49 -13.74 9.07
N GLY A 169 7.86 -12.93 8.21
CA GLY A 169 7.68 -11.49 8.41
C GLY A 169 8.90 -10.61 8.17
N LEU A 170 10.05 -11.17 7.77
CA LEU A 170 11.11 -10.40 7.14
C LEU A 170 10.83 -10.28 5.65
N ILE A 171 10.82 -9.06 5.12
CA ILE A 171 10.68 -8.76 3.70
C ILE A 171 12.00 -8.18 3.18
N THR A 172 12.57 -8.79 2.16
CA THR A 172 13.88 -8.42 1.60
C THR A 172 13.71 -7.93 0.17
N LEU A 173 14.13 -6.69 -0.10
CA LEU A 173 14.10 -6.09 -1.45
C LEU A 173 15.51 -5.74 -1.90
N ASP A 174 15.78 -5.92 -3.20
CA ASP A 174 16.98 -5.38 -3.84
C ASP A 174 16.85 -3.86 -3.94
N ILE A 175 17.79 -3.13 -3.34
CA ILE A 175 17.84 -1.68 -3.41
C ILE A 175 17.91 -1.16 -4.85
N LYS A 176 18.42 -1.96 -5.80
CA LYS A 176 18.46 -1.62 -7.22
C LYS A 176 17.07 -1.51 -7.85
N GLU A 177 16.03 -2.10 -7.28
CA GLU A 177 14.67 -1.93 -7.79
C GLU A 177 14.18 -0.47 -7.73
N ALA A 178 14.82 0.34 -6.88
CA ALA A 178 14.55 1.77 -6.82
C ALA A 178 15.15 2.57 -7.98
N ASP A 179 15.99 1.94 -8.79
CA ASP A 179 16.47 2.47 -10.06
C ASP A 179 15.39 2.25 -11.13
N ASP A 180 14.91 3.35 -11.73
CA ASP A 180 13.76 3.30 -12.64
C ASP A 180 14.09 2.56 -13.94
N ALA A 181 15.33 2.67 -14.43
CA ALA A 181 15.76 1.96 -15.63
C ALA A 181 15.90 0.45 -15.38
N HIS A 182 16.49 0.08 -14.24
CA HIS A 182 16.58 -1.32 -13.84
C HIS A 182 15.19 -1.93 -13.65
N ARG A 183 14.28 -1.23 -12.95
CA ARG A 183 12.93 -1.73 -12.70
C ARG A 183 12.13 -1.92 -13.99
N GLU A 184 12.25 -1.00 -14.95
CA GLU A 184 11.59 -1.14 -16.26
C GLU A 184 12.18 -2.29 -17.07
N GLN A 185 13.50 -2.49 -17.01
CA GLN A 185 14.15 -3.64 -17.64
C GLN A 185 13.62 -4.96 -17.07
N VAL A 186 13.54 -5.08 -15.73
CA VAL A 186 13.02 -6.27 -15.05
C VAL A 186 11.55 -6.50 -15.40
N ARG A 187 10.72 -5.44 -15.40
CA ARG A 187 9.31 -5.51 -15.78
C ARG A 187 9.14 -6.15 -17.17
N VAL A 188 9.92 -5.71 -18.15
CA VAL A 188 9.87 -6.25 -19.52
C VAL A 188 10.39 -7.70 -19.56
N GLN A 189 11.50 -8.01 -18.87
CA GLN A 189 12.08 -9.36 -18.83
C GLN A 189 11.13 -10.39 -18.23
N LEU A 190 10.41 -10.01 -17.17
CA LEU A 190 9.44 -10.86 -16.49
C LEU A 190 8.04 -10.80 -17.11
N HIS A 191 7.85 -10.04 -18.19
CA HIS A 191 6.56 -9.82 -18.86
C HIS A 191 5.48 -9.32 -17.89
N GLU A 192 5.88 -8.49 -16.92
CA GLU A 192 4.97 -7.91 -15.93
C GLU A 192 4.24 -6.71 -16.55
N PRO A 193 2.89 -6.66 -16.44
CA PRO A 193 2.13 -5.52 -16.94
C PRO A 193 2.38 -4.25 -16.12
N TYR A 194 2.77 -4.40 -14.85
CA TYR A 194 2.92 -3.33 -13.89
C TYR A 194 4.00 -3.67 -12.86
N ARG A 195 5.00 -2.80 -12.68
CA ARG A 195 6.03 -2.96 -11.65
C ARG A 195 6.37 -1.63 -10.96
N THR A 196 6.06 -1.54 -9.67
CA THR A 196 6.45 -0.40 -8.83
C THR A 196 6.95 -0.88 -7.47
N LEU A 197 7.79 -0.07 -6.82
CA LEU A 197 8.25 -0.37 -5.45
C LEU A 197 7.07 -0.59 -4.49
N LEU A 198 6.02 0.25 -4.59
CA LEU A 198 4.85 0.13 -3.72
C LEU A 198 4.05 -1.14 -4.02
N GLY A 199 3.93 -1.53 -5.29
CA GLY A 199 3.31 -2.78 -5.69
C GLY A 199 4.06 -3.99 -5.13
N HIS A 200 5.38 -4.01 -5.26
CA HIS A 200 6.20 -5.09 -4.70
C HIS A 200 6.09 -5.16 -3.18
N PHE A 201 6.15 -4.03 -2.48
CA PHE A 201 5.89 -3.99 -1.04
C PHE A 201 4.52 -4.56 -0.67
N ARG A 202 3.48 -4.20 -1.41
CA ARG A 202 2.11 -4.67 -1.19
C ARG A 202 1.98 -6.19 -1.40
N HIS A 203 2.67 -6.73 -2.40
CA HIS A 203 2.75 -8.17 -2.66
C HIS A 203 3.44 -8.88 -1.48
N GLU A 204 4.64 -8.46 -1.10
CA GLU A 204 5.41 -9.12 -0.03
C GLU A 204 4.72 -9.06 1.33
N VAL A 205 4.08 -7.94 1.67
CA VAL A 205 3.28 -7.90 2.91
C VAL A 205 2.01 -8.76 2.81
N GLY A 206 1.53 -9.07 1.60
CA GLY A 206 0.42 -10.00 1.40
C GLY A 206 0.74 -11.36 1.98
N HIS A 207 1.95 -11.88 1.75
CA HIS A 207 2.41 -13.12 2.38
C HIS A 207 2.50 -13.01 3.90
N TYR A 208 3.06 -11.91 4.42
CA TYR A 208 3.07 -11.66 5.86
C TYR A 208 1.66 -11.71 6.47
N TYR A 209 0.67 -11.06 5.84
CA TYR A 209 -0.71 -11.08 6.34
C TYR A 209 -1.43 -12.42 6.08
N TRP A 210 -0.98 -13.24 5.14
CA TRP A 210 -1.46 -14.63 5.05
C TRP A 210 -1.11 -15.40 6.33
N ASP A 211 0.14 -15.31 6.78
CA ASP A 211 0.62 -15.96 8.01
C ASP A 211 -0.08 -15.44 9.28
N ARG A 212 -0.54 -14.19 9.27
CA ARG A 212 -1.22 -13.55 10.41
C ARG A 212 -2.72 -13.78 10.43
N LEU A 213 -3.38 -13.71 9.28
CA LEU A 213 -4.84 -13.68 9.21
C LEU A 213 -5.43 -15.02 8.77
N ILE A 214 -4.67 -15.87 8.07
CA ILE A 214 -5.19 -17.09 7.43
C ILE A 214 -4.63 -18.36 8.05
N ALA A 215 -3.31 -18.50 8.15
CA ALA A 215 -2.63 -19.78 8.39
C ALA A 215 -3.16 -20.59 9.60
N SER A 216 -3.53 -19.90 10.68
CA SER A 216 -4.01 -20.51 11.93
C SER A 216 -5.41 -20.04 12.34
N SER A 217 -6.24 -19.61 11.39
CA SER A 217 -7.59 -19.11 11.66
C SER A 217 -8.69 -19.96 10.98
N HIS A 218 -9.95 -19.64 11.26
CA HIS A 218 -11.09 -20.25 10.58
C HIS A 218 -11.14 -19.93 9.08
N TRP A 219 -10.37 -18.93 8.62
CA TRP A 219 -10.30 -18.52 7.22
C TRP A 219 -9.50 -19.48 6.33
N LEU A 220 -8.69 -20.39 6.88
CA LEU A 220 -7.88 -21.32 6.08
C LEU A 220 -8.70 -22.20 5.12
N GLN A 221 -9.85 -22.71 5.58
CA GLN A 221 -10.70 -23.54 4.71
C GLN A 221 -11.40 -22.74 3.61
N PRO A 222 -12.02 -21.58 3.89
CA PRO A 222 -12.41 -20.60 2.89
C PRO A 222 -11.32 -20.24 1.87
N PHE A 223 -10.11 -19.94 2.36
CA PHE A 223 -8.96 -19.63 1.54
C PHE A 223 -8.67 -20.75 0.54
N ARG A 224 -8.57 -22.00 1.00
CA ARG A 224 -8.32 -23.16 0.13
C ARG A 224 -9.37 -23.38 -0.94
N ARG A 225 -10.64 -23.07 -0.63
CA ARG A 225 -11.72 -23.16 -1.62
C ARG A 225 -11.60 -22.11 -2.72
N LEU A 226 -11.01 -20.95 -2.43
CA LEU A 226 -11.01 -19.80 -3.31
C LEU A 226 -9.70 -19.61 -4.08
N PHE A 227 -8.56 -19.87 -3.42
CA PHE A 227 -7.20 -19.70 -3.97
C PHE A 227 -6.52 -21.04 -4.31
N GLY A 228 -7.01 -22.16 -3.78
CA GLY A 228 -6.43 -23.48 -3.94
C GLY A 228 -5.64 -23.97 -2.73
N ASP A 229 -5.14 -25.21 -2.79
CA ASP A 229 -4.44 -25.86 -1.68
C ASP A 229 -2.97 -25.44 -1.61
N GLU A 230 -2.64 -24.61 -0.63
CA GLU A 230 -1.30 -24.05 -0.44
C GLU A 230 -0.26 -25.07 0.02
N ARG A 231 -0.67 -26.30 0.36
CA ARG A 231 0.26 -27.37 0.75
C ARG A 231 1.00 -27.97 -0.45
N ALA A 232 0.66 -27.56 -1.67
CA ALA A 232 1.44 -27.90 -2.85
C ALA A 232 2.90 -27.47 -2.68
N SER A 233 3.83 -28.23 -3.27
CA SER A 233 5.24 -27.86 -3.20
C SER A 233 5.48 -26.58 -3.99
N TYR A 234 5.88 -25.51 -3.29
CA TYR A 234 6.20 -24.23 -3.92
C TYR A 234 7.27 -24.36 -5.01
N ALA A 235 8.33 -25.13 -4.74
CA ALA A 235 9.43 -25.33 -5.69
C ALA A 235 8.97 -26.05 -6.98
N GLU A 236 8.16 -27.10 -6.85
CA GLU A 236 7.62 -27.83 -8.01
C GLU A 236 6.62 -26.96 -8.79
N ALA A 237 5.83 -26.15 -8.08
CA ALA A 237 4.86 -25.25 -8.68
C ALA A 237 5.54 -24.14 -9.50
N LEU A 238 6.63 -23.58 -8.96
CA LEU A 238 7.48 -22.60 -9.64
C LEU A 238 8.16 -23.19 -10.88
N GLU A 239 8.74 -24.39 -10.76
CA GLU A 239 9.36 -25.08 -11.89
C GLU A 239 8.35 -25.34 -13.00
N ARG A 240 7.17 -25.87 -12.65
CA ARG A 240 6.07 -26.09 -13.59
C ARG A 240 5.66 -24.79 -14.29
N HIS A 241 5.52 -23.69 -13.56
CA HIS A 241 5.14 -22.41 -14.13
C HIS A 241 6.15 -21.91 -15.18
N TYR A 242 7.45 -22.01 -14.92
CA TYR A 242 8.46 -21.62 -15.90
C TYR A 242 8.58 -22.58 -17.10
N GLN A 243 8.28 -23.88 -16.90
CA GLN A 243 8.33 -24.86 -17.98
C GLN A 243 7.08 -24.84 -18.88
N GLN A 244 5.90 -24.65 -18.28
CA GLN A 244 4.61 -24.83 -18.96
C GLN A 244 3.85 -23.52 -19.16
N GLY A 245 4.21 -22.46 -18.45
CA GLY A 245 3.48 -21.20 -18.43
C GLY A 245 2.18 -21.26 -17.63
N ALA A 246 1.44 -20.16 -17.64
CA ALA A 246 0.10 -20.10 -17.08
C ALA A 246 -0.92 -20.83 -17.99
N PRO A 247 -2.00 -21.43 -17.43
CA PRO A 247 -3.11 -21.98 -18.19
C PRO A 247 -3.70 -20.97 -19.18
N LEU A 248 -4.13 -21.39 -20.38
CA LEU A 248 -4.60 -20.48 -21.43
C LEU A 248 -5.80 -19.60 -21.04
N ASP A 249 -6.59 -20.04 -20.06
CA ASP A 249 -7.78 -19.38 -19.55
C ASP A 249 -7.54 -18.65 -18.22
N TRP A 250 -6.27 -18.40 -17.85
CA TRP A 250 -5.92 -17.77 -16.57
C TRP A 250 -6.61 -16.41 -16.36
N GLN A 251 -6.80 -15.62 -17.43
CA GLN A 251 -7.43 -14.29 -17.37
C GLN A 251 -8.88 -14.32 -16.88
N GLN A 252 -9.53 -15.50 -16.87
CA GLN A 252 -10.89 -15.68 -16.38
C GLN A 252 -10.94 -15.89 -14.86
N HIS A 253 -9.79 -16.19 -14.22
CA HIS A 253 -9.74 -16.65 -12.83
C HIS A 253 -8.70 -15.93 -11.96
N TYR A 254 -7.68 -15.31 -12.57
CA TYR A 254 -6.51 -14.75 -11.89
C TYR A 254 -6.21 -13.33 -12.39
N LEU A 255 -5.56 -12.54 -11.53
CA LEU A 255 -5.12 -11.17 -11.84
C LEU A 255 -3.92 -11.13 -12.78
N SER A 256 -3.03 -12.11 -12.65
CA SER A 256 -1.80 -12.20 -13.41
C SER A 256 -1.50 -13.65 -13.77
N ALA A 257 -0.65 -13.86 -14.77
CA ALA A 257 -0.14 -15.19 -15.10
C ALA A 257 0.63 -15.78 -13.89
N TYR A 258 1.38 -14.95 -13.16
CA TYR A 258 2.16 -15.39 -12.02
C TYR A 258 1.29 -15.84 -10.83
N ALA A 259 0.12 -15.24 -10.63
CA ALA A 259 -0.86 -15.71 -9.63
C ALA A 259 -1.28 -17.18 -9.84
N THR A 260 -1.14 -17.73 -11.05
CA THR A 260 -1.41 -19.16 -11.30
C THR A 260 -0.34 -20.10 -10.75
N MET A 261 0.82 -19.57 -10.36
CA MET A 261 1.98 -20.35 -9.95
C MET A 261 1.71 -21.11 -8.65
N HIS A 262 1.20 -20.42 -7.62
CA HIS A 262 0.90 -21.02 -6.32
C HIS A 262 -0.26 -20.28 -5.63
N PRO A 263 -1.08 -20.95 -4.79
CA PRO A 263 -2.14 -20.28 -4.02
C PRO A 263 -1.66 -19.12 -3.15
N TRP A 264 -0.43 -19.18 -2.65
CA TRP A 264 0.19 -18.05 -1.93
C TRP A 264 0.47 -16.84 -2.83
N GLU A 265 0.81 -17.05 -4.11
CA GLU A 265 0.99 -15.95 -5.06
C GLU A 265 -0.34 -15.35 -5.49
N ASP A 266 -1.35 -16.18 -5.73
CA ASP A 266 -2.70 -15.69 -6.02
C ASP A 266 -3.24 -14.82 -4.88
N TRP A 267 -2.98 -15.22 -3.64
CA TRP A 267 -3.25 -14.40 -2.47
C TRP A 267 -2.47 -13.09 -2.46
N ALA A 268 -1.15 -13.14 -2.59
CA ALA A 268 -0.30 -11.96 -2.50
C ALA A 268 -0.59 -10.95 -3.61
N GLU A 269 -0.80 -11.42 -4.84
CA GLU A 269 -1.22 -10.61 -5.99
C GLU A 269 -2.60 -9.98 -5.74
N THR A 270 -3.59 -10.77 -5.29
CA THR A 270 -4.94 -10.25 -5.00
C THR A 270 -4.92 -9.27 -3.83
N TRP A 271 -4.14 -9.53 -2.79
CA TRP A 271 -3.95 -8.65 -1.64
C TRP A 271 -3.33 -7.33 -2.07
N ALA A 272 -2.26 -7.39 -2.86
CA ALA A 272 -1.63 -6.18 -3.37
C ALA A 272 -2.61 -5.36 -4.19
N HIS A 273 -3.41 -6.02 -5.01
CA HIS A 273 -4.44 -5.42 -5.84
C HIS A 273 -5.57 -4.78 -5.04
N TYR A 274 -6.05 -5.45 -3.99
CA TYR A 274 -7.01 -4.87 -3.04
C TYR A 274 -6.47 -3.57 -2.45
N LEU A 275 -5.21 -3.57 -2.00
CA LEU A 275 -4.56 -2.36 -1.49
C LEU A 275 -4.35 -1.29 -2.58
N HIS A 276 -4.06 -1.66 -3.82
CA HIS A 276 -4.02 -0.70 -4.94
C HIS A 276 -5.35 0.03 -5.09
N MET A 277 -6.45 -0.72 -5.16
CA MET A 277 -7.80 -0.19 -5.36
C MET A 277 -8.22 0.71 -4.20
N MET A 278 -8.03 0.27 -2.96
CA MET A 278 -8.44 1.02 -1.77
C MET A 278 -7.77 2.39 -1.70
N ASP A 279 -6.44 2.45 -1.86
CA ASP A 279 -5.68 3.71 -1.74
C ASP A 279 -5.93 4.65 -2.93
N ALA A 280 -6.12 4.11 -4.14
CA ALA A 280 -6.33 4.90 -5.34
C ALA A 280 -7.73 5.54 -5.37
N VAL A 281 -8.78 4.78 -5.00
CA VAL A 281 -10.14 5.32 -4.87
C VAL A 281 -10.20 6.37 -3.76
N ASP A 282 -9.65 6.09 -2.58
CA ASP A 282 -9.59 7.04 -1.46
C ASP A 282 -8.87 8.35 -1.87
N THR A 283 -7.75 8.22 -2.61
CA THR A 283 -7.05 9.38 -3.17
C THR A 283 -7.94 10.17 -4.13
N ALA A 284 -8.56 9.52 -5.12
CA ALA A 284 -9.39 10.17 -6.13
C ALA A 284 -10.58 10.92 -5.52
N LEU A 285 -11.28 10.28 -4.57
CA LEU A 285 -12.37 10.90 -3.83
C LEU A 285 -11.90 12.08 -2.97
N GLY A 286 -10.70 12.00 -2.39
CA GLY A 286 -10.05 13.10 -1.69
C GLY A 286 -9.80 14.35 -2.55
N PHE A 287 -9.72 14.19 -3.88
CA PHE A 287 -9.66 15.28 -4.87
C PHE A 287 -11.02 15.64 -5.49
N GLY A 288 -12.11 14.98 -5.08
CA GLY A 288 -13.42 15.16 -5.67
C GLY A 288 -13.55 14.59 -7.08
N MET A 289 -12.64 13.68 -7.49
CA MET A 289 -12.76 12.97 -8.75
C MET A 289 -13.89 11.94 -8.63
N SER A 290 -14.86 12.00 -9.53
CA SER A 290 -15.98 11.06 -9.62
C SER A 290 -16.17 10.68 -11.07
N ALA A 291 -16.16 9.38 -11.37
CA ALA A 291 -16.40 8.86 -12.70
C ALA A 291 -17.90 8.57 -12.98
N ARG A 292 -18.79 8.83 -12.00
CA ARG A 292 -20.24 8.54 -12.07
C ARG A 292 -20.99 9.19 -13.24
N GLU A 293 -20.42 10.20 -13.89
CA GLU A 293 -21.02 10.91 -15.03
C GLU A 293 -20.52 10.40 -16.39
N LEU A 294 -19.63 9.40 -16.41
CA LEU A 294 -19.13 8.81 -17.65
C LEU A 294 -20.06 7.68 -18.09
N ASP A 295 -20.68 7.84 -19.26
CA ASP A 295 -21.43 6.78 -19.96
C ASP A 295 -20.43 5.75 -20.55
N PHE A 296 -19.72 5.03 -19.69
CA PHE A 296 -19.05 3.80 -20.10
C PHE A 296 -20.08 2.68 -20.20
N ASP A 297 -20.08 1.93 -21.31
CA ASP A 297 -20.87 0.71 -21.47
C ASP A 297 -20.24 -0.43 -20.64
N TYR A 298 -20.29 -0.28 -19.33
CA TYR A 298 -19.82 -1.24 -18.35
C TYR A 298 -21.02 -1.78 -17.58
N GLN A 299 -21.11 -3.11 -17.50
CA GLN A 299 -22.13 -3.79 -16.71
C GLN A 299 -21.62 -3.96 -15.28
N PRO A 300 -22.27 -3.35 -14.27
CA PRO A 300 -21.88 -3.53 -12.87
C PRO A 300 -21.88 -5.00 -12.46
N PHE A 301 -20.94 -5.38 -11.61
CA PHE A 301 -20.93 -6.75 -11.07
C PHE A 301 -22.17 -7.01 -10.22
N PRO A 302 -22.85 -8.15 -10.42
CA PRO A 302 -24.02 -8.50 -9.63
C PRO A 302 -23.60 -9.16 -8.29
N PRO A 303 -24.47 -9.14 -7.24
CA PRO A 303 -24.18 -9.69 -5.91
C PRO A 303 -23.63 -11.12 -5.89
N GLU A 304 -24.03 -11.95 -6.83
CA GLU A 304 -23.62 -13.36 -6.97
C GLU A 304 -22.13 -13.54 -7.28
N THR A 305 -21.46 -12.45 -7.68
CA THR A 305 -20.02 -12.41 -7.92
C THR A 305 -19.22 -12.36 -6.61
N LEU A 306 -19.85 -11.99 -5.50
CA LEU A 306 -19.19 -11.87 -4.20
C LEU A 306 -18.90 -13.24 -3.60
N TYR A 307 -17.82 -13.31 -2.80
CA TYR A 307 -17.51 -14.49 -1.99
C TYR A 307 -18.67 -14.91 -1.06
N ASP A 308 -19.33 -13.92 -0.45
CA ASP A 308 -20.56 -14.09 0.31
C ASP A 308 -21.61 -13.11 -0.24
N PRO A 309 -22.47 -13.57 -1.18
CA PRO A 309 -23.50 -12.74 -1.80
C PRO A 309 -24.55 -12.18 -0.83
N GLN A 310 -24.67 -12.78 0.36
CA GLN A 310 -25.67 -12.38 1.36
C GLN A 310 -25.08 -11.46 2.43
N HIS A 311 -23.78 -11.17 2.36
CA HIS A 311 -23.12 -10.31 3.34
C HIS A 311 -23.74 -8.90 3.32
N PRO A 312 -24.14 -8.33 4.47
CA PRO A 312 -24.79 -7.01 4.53
C PRO A 312 -23.98 -5.87 3.89
N GLY A 313 -22.65 -5.95 3.99
CA GLY A 313 -21.72 -4.97 3.38
C GLY A 313 -21.45 -5.19 1.88
N GLY A 314 -21.98 -6.25 1.27
CA GLY A 314 -21.65 -6.64 -0.11
C GLY A 314 -21.99 -5.57 -1.15
N ALA A 315 -23.12 -4.86 -0.98
CA ALA A 315 -23.53 -3.79 -1.89
C ALA A 315 -22.55 -2.59 -1.87
N VAL A 316 -22.05 -2.23 -0.69
CA VAL A 316 -21.06 -1.15 -0.53
C VAL A 316 -19.74 -1.55 -1.17
N PHE A 317 -19.29 -2.78 -0.95
CA PHE A 317 -18.10 -3.32 -1.59
C PHE A 317 -18.19 -3.32 -3.12
N LEU A 318 -19.32 -3.76 -3.70
CA LEU A 318 -19.54 -3.70 -5.14
C LEU A 318 -19.54 -2.27 -5.68
N SER A 319 -20.15 -1.32 -4.96
CA SER A 319 -20.12 0.09 -5.34
C SER A 319 -18.67 0.60 -5.43
N PHE A 320 -17.81 0.21 -4.48
CA PHE A 320 -16.39 0.54 -4.51
C PHE A 320 -15.66 -0.08 -5.70
N VAL A 321 -15.86 -1.37 -5.97
CA VAL A 321 -15.24 -2.06 -7.11
C VAL A 321 -15.66 -1.43 -8.44
N ASN A 322 -16.95 -1.15 -8.61
CA ASN A 322 -17.45 -0.54 -9.84
C ASN A 322 -16.93 0.89 -10.01
N ALA A 323 -16.87 1.69 -8.93
CA ALA A 323 -16.28 3.03 -8.96
C ALA A 323 -14.78 3.00 -9.34
N TRP A 324 -14.03 2.00 -8.86
CA TRP A 324 -12.64 1.80 -9.28
C TRP A 324 -12.51 1.52 -10.77
N ILE A 325 -13.38 0.69 -11.33
CA ILE A 325 -13.32 0.32 -12.75
C ILE A 325 -13.61 1.52 -13.66
N GLU A 326 -14.62 2.32 -13.32
CA GLU A 326 -14.91 3.57 -14.04
C GLU A 326 -13.73 4.55 -13.98
N LEU A 327 -13.16 4.73 -12.77
CA LEU A 327 -12.00 5.59 -12.56
C LEU A 327 -10.77 5.09 -13.35
N ALA A 328 -10.50 3.79 -13.32
CA ALA A 328 -9.40 3.18 -14.04
C ALA A 328 -9.56 3.34 -15.56
N GLY A 329 -10.79 3.19 -16.09
CA GLY A 329 -11.10 3.46 -17.49
C GLY A 329 -10.77 4.90 -17.90
N MET A 330 -11.23 5.88 -17.11
CA MET A 330 -10.90 7.29 -17.33
C MET A 330 -9.39 7.57 -17.28
N LEU A 331 -8.68 6.98 -16.30
CA LEU A 331 -7.23 7.15 -16.15
C LEU A 331 -6.45 6.50 -17.30
N ASN A 332 -6.91 5.35 -17.81
CA ASN A 332 -6.31 4.71 -18.97
C ASN A 332 -6.47 5.57 -20.23
N GLU A 333 -7.66 6.12 -20.49
CA GLU A 333 -7.86 7.03 -21.62
C GLU A 333 -7.02 8.30 -21.50
N LEU A 334 -6.89 8.85 -20.29
CA LEU A 334 -6.00 9.98 -20.04
C LEU A 334 -4.53 9.62 -20.32
N SER A 335 -4.05 8.47 -19.86
CA SER A 335 -2.70 7.97 -20.14
C SER A 335 -2.45 7.81 -21.64
N ARG A 336 -3.38 7.17 -22.37
CA ARG A 336 -3.31 6.98 -23.82
C ARG A 336 -3.26 8.30 -24.56
N SER A 337 -4.03 9.31 -24.13
CA SER A 337 -4.02 10.65 -24.74
C SER A 337 -2.65 11.35 -24.64
N MET A 338 -1.84 10.98 -23.64
CA MET A 338 -0.49 11.50 -23.40
C MET A 338 0.61 10.57 -23.94
N GLY A 339 0.26 9.51 -24.68
CA GLY A 339 1.20 8.52 -25.20
C GLY A 339 1.84 7.64 -24.13
N GLN A 340 1.23 7.53 -22.95
CA GLN A 340 1.66 6.64 -21.88
C GLN A 340 0.93 5.29 -21.98
N PRO A 341 1.53 4.19 -21.48
CA PRO A 341 0.82 2.93 -21.32
C PRO A 341 -0.36 3.08 -20.35
N ASP A 342 -1.27 2.10 -20.39
CA ASP A 342 -2.40 2.05 -19.46
C ASP A 342 -1.92 2.19 -18.02
N PHE A 343 -2.53 3.14 -17.30
CA PHE A 343 -2.26 3.35 -15.88
C PHE A 343 -2.60 2.10 -15.06
N TYR A 344 -3.70 1.45 -15.44
CA TYR A 344 -4.21 0.24 -14.84
C TYR A 344 -4.42 -0.82 -15.95
N PRO A 345 -3.42 -1.69 -16.19
CA PRO A 345 -3.45 -2.67 -17.27
C PRO A 345 -4.14 -3.99 -16.90
N PHE A 346 -4.95 -4.01 -15.84
CA PHE A 346 -5.56 -5.23 -15.31
C PHE A 346 -7.03 -5.35 -15.72
N VAL A 347 -7.47 -6.59 -15.95
CA VAL A 347 -8.88 -6.95 -16.13
C VAL A 347 -9.31 -7.73 -14.90
N LEU A 348 -10.45 -7.37 -14.31
CA LEU A 348 -10.99 -8.03 -13.13
C LEU A 348 -12.10 -9.01 -13.54
N PRO A 349 -11.82 -10.33 -13.63
CA PRO A 349 -12.88 -11.30 -13.84
C PRO A 349 -13.72 -11.51 -12.56
N PRO A 350 -14.96 -12.03 -12.66
CA PRO A 350 -15.81 -12.30 -11.50
C PRO A 350 -15.13 -13.11 -10.39
N ALA A 351 -14.32 -14.11 -10.74
CA ALA A 351 -13.58 -14.92 -9.77
C ALA A 351 -12.60 -14.09 -8.91
N VAL A 352 -11.99 -13.05 -9.49
CA VAL A 352 -11.10 -12.14 -8.76
C VAL A 352 -11.90 -11.21 -7.85
N ILE A 353 -13.09 -10.77 -8.25
CA ILE A 353 -13.97 -9.96 -7.38
C ILE A 353 -14.37 -10.75 -6.13
N ALA A 354 -14.66 -12.05 -6.26
CA ALA A 354 -14.88 -12.91 -5.10
C ALA A 354 -13.65 -12.95 -4.16
N LYS A 355 -12.44 -13.10 -4.71
CA LYS A 355 -11.17 -13.07 -3.95
C LYS A 355 -10.94 -11.73 -3.25
N LEU A 356 -11.20 -10.60 -3.94
CA LEU A 356 -11.10 -9.26 -3.35
C LEU A 356 -12.11 -9.08 -2.21
N HIS A 357 -13.35 -9.55 -2.39
CA HIS A 357 -14.37 -9.50 -1.32
C HIS A 357 -13.96 -10.37 -0.12
N PHE A 358 -13.38 -11.55 -0.36
CA PHE A 358 -12.86 -12.39 0.71
C PHE A 358 -11.79 -11.66 1.54
N ILE A 359 -10.81 -11.02 0.88
CA ILE A 359 -9.77 -10.23 1.56
C ILE A 359 -10.39 -9.09 2.37
N HIS A 360 -11.37 -8.40 1.79
CA HIS A 360 -12.10 -7.34 2.48
C HIS A 360 -12.73 -7.85 3.79
N LEU A 361 -13.47 -8.97 3.75
CA LEU A 361 -14.11 -9.56 4.94
C LEU A 361 -13.10 -10.02 5.99
N VAL A 362 -11.98 -10.62 5.56
CA VAL A 362 -10.88 -11.01 6.47
C VAL A 362 -10.36 -9.79 7.22
N ILE A 363 -10.13 -8.67 6.53
CA ILE A 363 -9.65 -7.42 7.14
C ILE A 363 -10.69 -6.86 8.13
N GLN A 364 -11.98 -6.82 7.77
CA GLN A 364 -13.01 -6.32 8.69
C GLN A 364 -13.11 -7.15 9.98
N GLN A 365 -13.10 -8.47 9.85
CA GLN A 365 -13.32 -9.36 11.00
C GLN A 365 -12.21 -9.21 12.05
N GLU A 366 -10.99 -8.91 11.63
CA GLU A 366 -9.84 -8.69 12.50
C GLU A 366 -9.82 -7.29 13.14
N GLY A 367 -10.96 -6.59 13.14
CA GLY A 367 -11.10 -5.23 13.67
C GLY A 367 -10.56 -4.16 12.73
N GLY A 368 -10.34 -4.52 11.45
CA GLY A 368 -9.97 -3.57 10.43
C GLY A 368 -11.06 -2.54 10.17
N ARG A 369 -10.66 -1.42 9.59
CA ARG A 369 -11.51 -0.25 9.31
C ARG A 369 -11.74 -0.08 7.82
N ALA A 370 -11.72 -1.17 7.07
CA ALA A 370 -11.89 -1.10 5.62
C ALA A 370 -13.29 -0.56 5.26
N ASP A 371 -14.30 -0.75 6.11
CA ASP A 371 -15.66 -0.27 5.86
C ASP A 371 -15.74 1.24 6.05
N GLU A 372 -14.97 1.81 6.98
CA GLU A 372 -14.88 3.27 7.15
C GLU A 372 -14.32 3.93 5.88
N VAL A 373 -13.34 3.28 5.23
CA VAL A 373 -12.78 3.73 3.94
C VAL A 373 -13.81 3.62 2.81
N LEU A 374 -14.71 2.63 2.87
CA LEU A 374 -15.79 2.48 1.89
C LEU A 374 -17.02 3.36 2.16
N GLN A 375 -17.30 3.71 3.42
CA GLN A 375 -18.46 4.50 3.83
C GLN A 375 -18.19 6.01 3.80
N ALA A 376 -16.92 6.44 3.75
CA ALA A 376 -16.56 7.83 3.47
C ALA A 376 -16.88 8.29 2.02
N GLN A 377 -17.56 7.44 1.22
CA GLN A 377 -17.81 7.55 -0.21
C GLN A 377 -19.20 8.10 -0.57
#